data_AF-A0A968X9J1-F1
#
_entry.id   AF-A0A968X9J1-F1
#
_cell.length_a   1.000
_cell.length_b   1.000
_cell.length_c   1.000
_cell.angle_alpha   90.00
_cell.angle_beta   90.00
_cell.angle_gamma   90.00
#
_symmetry.space_group_name_H-M   'P 1'
#
loop_
_entity.id
_entity.type
_entity.pdbx_description
1 polymer ?
#
loop_
_entity_poly.entity_id
_entity_poly.type
_entity_poly.pdbx_seq_one_letter_code
_entity_poly.pdbx_strand_id
1 'polypeptide(L)' 'MALQDSLADLAQMDRFIARWQKAGGTERANYQMFFAELCDALGVQRPNPRHQTHQSEIYAWG' A
#
# COMPACT_ATOMS: atom_id res chain seq x y z
N MET A 1 18.94 12.80 -16.53
CA MET A 1 17.91 12.94 -15.48
C MET A 1 16.91 11.80 -15.58
N ALA A 2 16.09 11.72 -16.64
CA ALA A 2 15.08 10.66 -16.80
C ALA A 2 15.58 9.20 -16.67
N LEU A 3 16.78 8.87 -17.17
CA LEU A 3 17.33 7.51 -17.04
C LEU A 3 17.65 7.15 -15.58
N GLN A 4 18.04 8.14 -14.76
CA GLN A 4 18.36 7.94 -13.35
C GLN A 4 17.09 7.69 -12.54
N ASP A 5 16.01 8.41 -12.86
CA ASP A 5 14.70 8.24 -12.23
C ASP A 5 14.15 6.83 -12.52
N SER A 6 14.19 6.37 -13.78
CA SER A 6 13.74 5.03 -14.14
C SER A 6 14.55 3.90 -13.47
N LEU A 7 15.85 4.10 -13.24
CA LEU A 7 16.68 3.13 -12.50
C LEU A 7 16.35 3.14 -11.00
N ALA A 8 16.02 4.30 -10.43
CA ALA A 8 15.59 4.41 -9.05
C ALA A 8 14.24 3.71 -8.82
N ASP A 9 13.29 3.88 -9.74
CA ASP A 9 11.98 3.22 -9.70
C ASP A 9 12.11 1.69 -9.74
N LEU A 10 12.95 1.17 -10.64
CA LEU A 10 13.24 -0.27 -10.73
C LEU A 10 13.85 -0.81 -9.43
N ALA A 11 14.82 -0.10 -8.85
CA ALA A 11 15.45 -0.50 -7.59
C ALA A 11 14.45 -0.48 -6.41
N GLN A 12 13.48 0.43 -6.43
CA GLN A 12 12.44 0.48 -5.41
C GLN A 12 11.47 -0.70 -5.53
N MET A 13 11.10 -1.08 -6.75
CA MET A 13 10.29 -2.25 -7.04
C MET A 13 10.98 -3.56 -6.60
N ASP A 14 12.27 -3.70 -6.91
CA ASP A 14 13.05 -4.89 -6.50
C ASP A 14 13.12 -5.04 -4.99
N ARG A 15 13.26 -3.94 -4.24
CA ARG A 15 13.22 -3.96 -2.78
C ARG A 15 11.86 -4.38 -2.23
N PHE A 16 10.78 -3.88 -2.83
CA PHE A 16 9.41 -4.27 -2.47
C PHE A 16 9.20 -5.77 -2.68
N ILE A 17 9.58 -6.28 -3.87
CA ILE A 17 9.45 -7.71 -4.21
C ILE A 17 10.28 -8.57 -3.25
N ALA A 18 11.55 -8.22 -3.01
CA ALA A 18 12.43 -9.00 -2.15
C ALA A 18 11.95 -9.08 -0.70
N ARG A 19 11.33 -8.00 -0.19
CA ARG A 19 10.71 -7.95 1.15
C ARG A 19 9.50 -8.86 1.23
N TRP A 20 8.55 -8.71 0.31
CA TRP A 20 7.26 -9.42 0.36
C TRP A 20 7.33 -10.87 -0.15
N GLN A 21 8.33 -11.23 -0.95
CA GLN A 21 8.60 -12.62 -1.32
C GLN A 21 8.96 -13.49 -0.11
N LYS A 22 9.56 -12.89 0.93
CA LYS A 22 9.96 -13.57 2.17
C LYS A 22 8.91 -13.45 3.29
N ALA A 23 7.85 -12.67 3.08
CA ALA A 23 6.82 -12.44 4.09
C ALA A 23 6.05 -13.74 4.40
N GLY A 24 5.94 -14.08 5.68
CA GLY A 24 5.27 -15.29 6.16
C GLY A 24 3.75 -15.14 6.29
N GLY A 25 3.09 -16.16 6.86
CA GLY A 25 1.63 -16.18 7.04
C GLY A 25 1.07 -15.00 7.88
N THR A 26 1.83 -14.55 8.88
CA THR A 26 1.47 -13.42 9.76
C THR A 26 1.52 -12.08 9.04
N GLU A 27 2.44 -11.90 8.10
CA GLU A 27 2.55 -10.67 7.29
C GLU A 27 1.54 -10.64 6.14
N ARG A 28 1.17 -11.81 5.57
CA ARG A 28 0.06 -11.92 4.60
C ARG A 28 -1.31 -11.59 5.21
N ALA A 29 -1.48 -11.76 6.52
CA ALA A 29 -2.71 -11.34 7.22
C ALA A 29 -2.81 -9.80 7.34
N ASN A 30 -1.67 -9.09 7.35
CA ASN A 30 -1.61 -7.63 7.39
C ASN A 30 -1.59 -7.00 5.99
N TYR A 31 -2.66 -7.23 5.24
CA TYR A 31 -2.87 -6.70 3.88
C TYR A 31 -2.75 -5.17 3.79
N GLN A 32 -3.00 -4.45 4.89
CA GLN A 32 -2.90 -2.99 4.97
C GLN A 32 -1.46 -2.50 4.76
N MET A 33 -0.48 -3.17 5.37
CA MET A 33 0.93 -2.81 5.24
C MET A 33 1.44 -3.10 3.83
N PHE A 34 1.03 -4.24 3.25
CA PHE A 34 1.33 -4.60 1.86
C PHE A 34 0.87 -3.51 0.90
N PHE A 35 -0.38 -3.06 1.04
CA PHE A 35 -0.95 -2.08 0.13
C PHE A 35 -0.27 -0.71 0.27
N ALA A 36 0.07 -0.29 1.49
CA ALA A 36 0.78 0.97 1.71
C ALA A 36 2.15 0.99 1.03
N GLU A 37 2.94 -0.08 1.19
CA GLU A 37 4.27 -0.18 0.58
C GLU A 37 4.23 -0.36 -0.94
N LEU A 38 3.18 -1.00 -1.46
CA LEU A 38 2.95 -1.08 -2.90
C LEU A 38 2.68 0.31 -3.49
N CYS A 39 1.87 1.13 -2.82
CA CYS A 39 1.62 2.50 -3.25
C CYS A 39 2.92 3.33 -3.27
N ASP A 40 3.76 3.17 -2.23
CA ASP A 40 5.07 3.84 -2.19
C ASP A 40 5.97 3.40 -3.34
N ALA A 41 6.01 2.11 -3.66
CA ALA A 41 6.83 1.56 -4.73
C ALA A 41 6.35 2.01 -6.12
N LEU A 42 5.05 2.26 -6.28
CA LEU A 42 4.45 2.77 -7.50
C LEU A 42 4.49 4.31 -7.59
N GLY A 43 4.94 5.01 -6.54
CA GLY A 43 4.92 6.48 -6.47
C GLY A 43 3.51 7.06 -6.48
N VAL A 44 2.49 6.27 -6.12
CA VAL A 44 1.08 6.70 -6.11
C VAL A 44 0.65 7.07 -4.70
N GLN A 45 -0.37 7.93 -4.61
CA GLN A 45 -0.94 8.30 -3.32
C GLN A 45 -1.46 7.07 -2.58
N ARG A 46 -1.08 6.92 -1.31
CA ARG A 46 -1.62 5.88 -0.43
C ARG A 46 -3.13 6.05 -0.27
N PRO A 47 -3.90 4.96 -0.17
CA PRO A 47 -5.32 5.06 0.17
C PRO A 47 -5.43 5.67 1.57
N ASN A 48 -6.45 6.51 1.78
CA ASN A 48 -6.74 7.02 3.11
C ASN A 48 -7.00 5.80 4.03
N PRO A 49 -6.39 5.72 5.23
CA PRO A 49 -6.68 4.64 6.15
C PRO A 49 -8.19 4.60 6.33
N ARG A 50 -8.80 3.40 6.19
CA ARG A 50 -10.23 3.25 6.42
C ARG A 50 -10.49 3.79 7.82
N HIS A 51 -11.10 4.97 7.91
CA HIS A 51 -11.78 5.37 9.12
C HIS A 51 -12.63 4.16 9.50
N GLN A 52 -12.50 3.68 10.73
CA GLN A 52 -13.55 2.89 11.34
C GLN A 52 -14.78 3.78 11.36
N THR A 53 -15.50 3.85 10.25
CA THR A 53 -16.90 4.23 10.27
C THR A 53 -17.56 3.05 10.95
N HIS A 54 -17.64 3.13 12.27
CA HIS A 54 -18.62 2.38 13.03
C HIS A 54 -19.96 2.68 12.37
N GLN A 55 -20.57 1.67 11.75
CA GLN A 55 -21.94 1.73 11.31
C GLN A 55 -22.80 2.10 12.52
N SER A 56 -23.20 3.35 12.62
CA SER A 56 -24.54 3.66 13.08
C SER A 56 -25.30 4.12 11.85
N GLU A 57 -25.92 3.17 11.18
CA GLU A 57 -27.05 3.43 10.30
C GLU A 57 -28.09 4.22 11.11
N ILE A 58 -28.21 5.53 10.87
CA ILE A 58 -29.42 6.26 11.25
C ILE A 58 -29.83 7.10 10.06
N TYR A 59 -30.91 6.65 9.43
CA TYR A 59 -31.68 7.32 8.39
C TYR A 59 -31.75 8.84 8.61
N ALA A 60 -31.19 9.62 7.68
CA ALA A 60 -31.43 11.06 7.59
C ALA A 60 -31.62 11.47 6.12
N TRP A 61 -32.52 10.76 5.44
CA TRP A 61 -33.33 11.36 4.39
C TRP A 61 -34.70 11.62 5.00
N GLY A 62 -34.86 12.86 5.47
CA GLY A 62 -36.11 13.49 5.88
C GLY A 62 -36.06 14.93 5.42
#